data_AF-A0A6B0XGW7-F1
#
_entry.id   AF-A0A6B0XGW7-F1
#
_cell.length_a   1.000
_cell.length_b   1.000
_cell.length_c   1.000
_cell.angle_alpha   90.00
_cell.angle_beta   90.00
_cell.angle_gamma   90.00
#
_symmetry.space_group_name_H-M   'P 1'
#
loop_
_entity.id
_entity.type
_entity.pdbx_description
1 polymer ?
#
loop_
_entity_poly.entity_id
_entity_poly.type
_entity_poly.pdbx_seq_one_letter_code
_entity_poly.pdbx_strand_id
1 'polypeptide(L)'
;MTPEADQASGLPPLPEPFPEPQAARSADPERTRRGCLVAGLVGCGLLVVLFIVGLAVMVTQADELLEFVLDFSRERIVAELPEDVQHAERQRLERAFDSVLEHYRSGAATPADNRRLQLALTDAIGRLERGLFDQDDLRRLTERLENIAASDAGG
;
A
#
# COMPACT_ATOMS: atom_id res chain seq x y z
N MET A 1 31.02 -75.84 -29.55
CA MET A 1 31.45 -74.66 -30.35
C MET A 1 30.41 -73.57 -30.09
N THR A 2 30.86 -72.39 -29.64
CA THR A 2 30.11 -71.12 -29.54
C THR A 2 29.55 -70.68 -30.92
N PRO A 3 28.71 -69.63 -31.10
CA PRO A 3 28.37 -68.51 -30.20
C PRO A 3 26.87 -68.00 -30.25
N GLU A 4 26.61 -66.95 -29.46
CA GLU A 4 25.72 -65.77 -29.68
C GLU A 4 24.42 -65.89 -30.50
N ALA A 5 23.30 -65.40 -29.94
CA ALA A 5 22.77 -64.09 -30.31
C ALA A 5 21.52 -63.72 -29.49
N ASP A 6 21.46 -62.43 -29.14
CA ASP A 6 20.25 -61.65 -28.89
C ASP A 6 19.36 -61.94 -27.69
N GLN A 7 19.77 -61.29 -26.60
CA GLN A 7 18.88 -60.58 -25.68
C GLN A 7 17.88 -59.70 -26.45
N ALA A 8 16.70 -60.24 -26.76
CA ALA A 8 15.55 -59.45 -27.22
C ALA A 8 14.44 -59.51 -26.18
N SER A 9 14.51 -58.57 -25.24
CA SER A 9 13.41 -57.80 -24.64
C SER A 9 11.99 -58.34 -24.86
N GLY A 10 11.43 -58.95 -23.82
CA GLY A 10 9.99 -59.20 -23.68
C GLY A 10 9.40 -58.42 -22.50
N LEU A 11 9.54 -57.09 -22.49
CA LEU A 11 8.84 -56.22 -21.54
C LEU A 11 7.35 -56.13 -21.92
N PRO A 12 6.42 -56.15 -20.94
CA PRO A 12 4.97 -56.15 -21.17
C PRO A 12 4.46 -54.91 -21.92
N PRO A 13 3.32 -55.01 -22.63
CA PRO A 13 2.81 -53.96 -23.53
C PRO A 13 2.56 -52.64 -22.79
N LEU A 14 2.99 -51.54 -23.42
CA LEU A 14 2.77 -50.17 -22.94
C LEU A 14 1.26 -49.87 -22.81
N PRO A 15 0.82 -49.17 -21.75
CA PRO A 15 -0.56 -48.70 -21.62
C PRO A 15 -0.88 -47.59 -22.65
N GLU A 16 -2.13 -47.57 -23.11
CA GLU A 16 -2.63 -46.71 -24.20
C GLU A 16 -2.48 -45.20 -23.93
N PRO A 17 -2.41 -44.37 -24.99
CA PRO A 17 -2.22 -42.94 -24.87
C PRO A 17 -3.42 -42.26 -24.19
N PHE A 18 -3.13 -41.36 -23.25
CA PHE A 18 -4.10 -40.44 -22.66
C PHE A 18 -4.85 -39.63 -23.75
N PRO A 19 -6.15 -39.37 -23.58
CA PRO A 19 -6.90 -38.52 -24.51
C PRO A 19 -6.33 -37.09 -24.48
N GLU A 20 -6.07 -36.55 -25.67
CA GLU A 20 -5.55 -35.20 -25.88
C GLU A 20 -6.46 -34.12 -25.27
N PRO A 21 -5.92 -33.00 -24.74
CA PRO A 21 -6.72 -31.90 -24.26
C PRO A 21 -7.54 -31.34 -25.43
N GLN A 22 -8.86 -31.41 -25.32
CA GLN A 22 -9.77 -30.82 -26.29
C GLN A 22 -9.42 -29.33 -26.43
N ALA A 23 -8.94 -28.96 -27.62
CA ALA A 23 -8.67 -27.57 -27.96
C ALA A 23 -9.90 -26.74 -27.59
N ALA A 24 -9.69 -25.75 -26.72
CA ALA A 24 -10.70 -24.80 -26.31
C ALA A 24 -11.38 -24.26 -27.58
N ARG A 25 -12.72 -24.32 -27.60
CA ARG A 25 -13.57 -23.72 -28.63
C ARG A 25 -12.97 -22.38 -29.04
N SER A 26 -12.69 -22.25 -30.33
CA SER A 26 -12.30 -21.01 -30.99
C SER A 26 -13.22 -19.87 -30.54
N ALA A 27 -12.77 -19.11 -29.56
CA ALA A 27 -13.34 -17.81 -29.22
C ALA A 27 -12.97 -16.89 -30.39
N ASP A 28 -13.97 -16.54 -31.18
CA ASP A 28 -13.90 -15.53 -32.22
C ASP A 28 -13.15 -14.28 -31.71
N PRO A 29 -11.94 -13.98 -32.21
CA PRO A 29 -11.07 -12.95 -31.64
C PRO A 29 -11.62 -11.52 -31.83
N GLU A 30 -12.67 -11.34 -32.65
CA GLU A 30 -13.24 -10.03 -32.91
C GLU A 30 -14.27 -9.58 -31.87
N ARG A 31 -15.02 -10.51 -31.26
CA ARG A 31 -16.04 -10.15 -30.25
C ARG A 31 -15.45 -9.78 -28.90
N THR A 32 -14.32 -10.38 -28.52
CA THR A 32 -13.68 -10.17 -27.21
C THR A 32 -12.86 -8.88 -27.15
N ARG A 33 -12.41 -8.34 -28.29
CA ARG A 33 -11.61 -7.11 -28.33
C ARG A 33 -12.40 -5.84 -28.03
N ARG A 34 -13.71 -5.77 -28.31
CA ARG A 34 -14.49 -4.54 -28.10
C ARG A 34 -14.94 -4.36 -26.65
N GLY A 35 -15.28 -5.43 -25.93
CA GLY A 35 -15.80 -5.33 -24.55
C GLY A 35 -14.73 -4.96 -23.51
N CYS A 36 -13.55 -5.59 -23.60
CA CYS A 36 -12.46 -5.36 -22.65
C CYS A 36 -11.81 -3.98 -22.84
N LEU A 37 -11.70 -3.50 -24.09
CA LEU A 37 -11.21 -2.14 -24.37
C LEU A 37 -12.20 -1.08 -23.87
N VAL A 38 -13.51 -1.25 -24.06
CA VAL A 38 -14.51 -0.27 -23.58
C VAL A 38 -14.57 -0.27 -22.05
N ALA A 39 -14.55 -1.43 -21.38
CA ALA A 39 -14.50 -1.49 -19.92
C ALA A 39 -13.18 -0.89 -19.37
N GLY A 40 -12.05 -1.15 -20.03
CA GLY A 40 -10.75 -0.58 -19.69
C GLY A 40 -10.70 0.95 -19.91
N LEU A 41 -11.32 1.47 -20.97
CA LEU A 41 -11.43 2.91 -21.23
C LEU A 41 -12.36 3.61 -20.23
N VAL A 42 -13.45 2.96 -19.80
CA VAL A 42 -14.34 3.51 -18.76
C VAL A 42 -13.64 3.52 -17.40
N GLY A 43 -12.91 2.45 -17.05
CA GLY A 43 -12.12 2.39 -15.82
C GLY A 43 -10.96 3.39 -15.83
N CYS A 44 -10.19 3.44 -16.92
CA CYS A 44 -9.08 4.39 -17.07
C CYS A 44 -9.57 5.83 -17.14
N GLY A 45 -10.68 6.09 -17.83
CA GLY A 45 -11.32 7.41 -17.88
C GLY A 45 -11.79 7.88 -16.50
N LEU A 46 -12.42 7.01 -15.71
CA LEU A 46 -12.82 7.32 -14.33
C LEU A 46 -11.59 7.59 -13.44
N LEU A 47 -10.52 6.79 -13.57
CA LEU A 47 -9.26 7.02 -12.86
C LEU A 47 -8.62 8.35 -13.24
N VAL A 48 -8.63 8.72 -14.52
CA VAL A 48 -8.12 10.02 -14.99
C VAL A 48 -8.96 11.17 -14.42
N VAL A 49 -10.29 11.03 -14.40
CA VAL A 49 -11.17 12.04 -13.79
C VAL A 49 -10.90 12.15 -12.28
N LEU A 50 -10.81 11.04 -11.56
CA LEU A 50 -10.45 11.04 -10.13
C LEU A 50 -9.06 11.64 -9.89
N PHE A 51 -8.11 11.37 -10.78
CA PHE A 51 -6.77 11.93 -10.69
C PHE A 51 -6.76 13.44 -10.94
N ILE A 52 -7.51 13.93 -11.94
CA ILE A 52 -7.64 15.37 -12.22
C ILE A 52 -8.37 16.07 -11.07
N VAL A 53 -9.45 15.51 -10.56
CA VAL A 53 -10.18 16.04 -9.40
C VAL A 53 -9.28 16.03 -8.16
N GLY A 54 -8.54 14.94 -7.94
CA GLY A 54 -7.57 14.83 -6.85
C GLY A 54 -6.46 15.87 -6.95
N LEU A 55 -5.91 16.11 -8.14
CA LEU A 55 -4.92 17.17 -8.36
C LEU A 55 -5.53 18.57 -8.20
N ALA A 56 -6.76 18.79 -8.67
CA ALA A 56 -7.43 20.08 -8.53
C ALA A 56 -7.66 20.40 -7.05
N VAL A 57 -8.22 19.45 -6.28
CA VAL A 57 -8.38 19.56 -4.83
C VAL A 57 -7.03 19.74 -4.14
N MET A 58 -6.00 18.98 -4.54
CA MET A 58 -4.66 19.12 -3.97
C MET A 58 -4.06 20.51 -4.22
N VAL A 59 -4.30 21.14 -5.36
CA VAL A 59 -3.79 22.48 -5.67
C VAL A 59 -4.60 23.58 -4.97
N THR A 60 -5.92 23.40 -4.83
CA THR A 60 -6.80 24.43 -4.25
C THR A 60 -6.95 24.33 -2.73
N GLN A 61 -6.76 23.14 -2.17
CA GLN A 61 -7.07 22.78 -0.78
C GLN A 61 -6.00 21.86 -0.19
N ALA A 62 -4.73 22.04 -0.56
CA ALA A 62 -3.62 21.25 -0.03
C ALA A 62 -3.64 21.15 1.50
N ASP A 63 -3.90 22.29 2.16
CA ASP A 63 -3.93 22.39 3.63
C ASP A 63 -5.10 21.61 4.23
N GLU A 64 -6.28 21.67 3.59
CA GLU A 64 -7.51 20.99 4.04
C GLU A 64 -7.40 19.47 3.83
N LEU A 65 -6.75 19.03 2.74
CA LEU A 65 -6.47 17.63 2.47
C LEU A 65 -5.44 17.07 3.45
N LEU A 66 -4.38 17.83 3.73
CA LEU A 66 -3.35 17.43 4.67
C LEU A 66 -3.92 17.32 6.10
N GLU A 67 -4.72 18.30 6.52
CA GLU A 67 -5.48 18.28 7.77
C GLU A 67 -6.37 17.04 7.86
N PHE A 68 -7.16 16.75 6.81
CA PHE A 68 -8.00 15.56 6.77
C PHE A 68 -7.20 14.27 6.90
N VAL A 69 -6.06 14.14 6.22
CA VAL A 69 -5.21 12.94 6.30
C VAL A 69 -4.59 12.79 7.68
N LEU A 70 -4.14 13.90 8.28
CA LEU A 70 -3.57 13.93 9.63
C LEU A 70 -4.62 13.58 10.68
N ASP A 71 -5.84 14.12 10.58
CA ASP A 71 -6.95 13.81 11.48
C ASP A 71 -7.42 12.36 11.33
N PHE A 72 -7.57 11.87 10.10
CA PHE A 72 -7.92 10.47 9.87
C PHE A 72 -6.87 9.52 10.46
N SER A 73 -5.58 9.84 10.28
CA SER A 73 -4.47 9.07 10.86
C SER A 73 -4.50 9.13 12.39
N ARG A 74 -4.75 10.32 12.96
CA ARG A 74 -4.90 10.52 14.41
C ARG A 74 -6.02 9.66 14.97
N GLU A 75 -7.21 9.72 14.39
CA GLU A 75 -8.37 8.96 14.87
C GLU A 75 -8.10 7.45 14.83
N ARG A 76 -7.50 6.95 13.75
CA ARG A 76 -7.11 5.53 13.64
C ARG A 76 -6.13 5.10 14.72
N ILE A 77 -5.07 5.89 14.94
CA ILE A 77 -4.06 5.55 15.95
C ILE A 77 -4.64 5.65 17.37
N VAL A 78 -5.48 6.65 17.62
CA VAL A 78 -6.14 6.85 18.94
C VAL A 78 -7.21 5.81 19.23
N ALA A 79 -7.89 5.30 18.22
CA ALA A 79 -8.90 4.25 18.39
C ALA A 79 -8.28 2.88 18.73
N GLU A 80 -7.12 2.56 18.17
CA GLU A 80 -6.42 1.30 18.42
C GLU A 80 -5.45 1.35 19.60
N LEU A 81 -5.29 2.53 20.24
CA LEU A 81 -4.44 2.72 21.40
C LEU A 81 -4.96 1.86 22.57
N PRO A 82 -4.13 0.98 23.16
CA PRO A 82 -4.57 0.13 24.26
C PRO A 82 -4.90 0.99 25.50
N GLU A 83 -5.89 0.55 26.29
CA GLU A 83 -6.46 1.32 27.41
C GLU A 83 -5.44 1.62 28.54
N ASP A 84 -4.30 0.94 28.52
CA ASP A 84 -3.17 1.10 29.44
C ASP A 84 -2.29 2.31 29.13
N VAL A 85 -2.47 2.96 27.97
CA VAL A 85 -1.70 4.16 27.63
C VAL A 85 -2.19 5.37 28.43
N GLN A 86 -1.25 6.06 29.09
CA GLN A 86 -1.58 7.23 29.91
C GLN A 86 -2.13 8.36 29.04
N HIS A 87 -3.18 9.03 29.53
CA HIS A 87 -3.77 10.21 28.88
C HIS A 87 -2.74 11.30 28.52
N ALA A 88 -1.65 11.40 29.29
CA ALA A 88 -0.56 12.32 29.02
C ALA A 88 0.22 11.99 27.72
N GLU A 89 0.40 10.71 27.40
CA GLU A 89 1.09 10.26 26.18
C GLU A 89 0.21 10.48 24.95
N ARG A 90 -1.10 10.25 25.09
CA ARG A 90 -2.09 10.58 24.04
C ARG A 90 -2.08 12.07 23.70
N GLN A 91 -2.16 12.94 24.71
CA GLN A 91 -2.08 14.39 24.49
C GLN A 91 -0.75 14.84 23.87
N ARG A 92 0.35 14.15 24.18
CA ARG A 92 1.65 14.47 23.59
C ARG A 92 1.68 14.11 22.10
N LEU A 93 1.14 12.95 21.73
CA LEU A 93 0.99 12.56 20.33
C LEU A 93 0.11 13.55 19.56
N GLU A 94 -1.04 13.95 20.12
CA GLU A 94 -1.94 14.93 19.52
C GLU A 94 -1.23 16.27 19.25
N ARG A 95 -0.50 16.79 20.23
CA ARG A 95 0.31 18.01 20.06
C ARG A 95 1.41 17.86 19.01
N ALA A 96 2.01 16.67 18.89
CA ALA A 96 3.02 16.41 17.87
C ALA A 96 2.41 16.44 16.45
N PHE A 97 1.21 15.90 16.29
CA PHE A 97 0.45 16.02 15.03
C PHE A 97 0.10 17.46 14.69
N ASP A 98 -0.37 18.25 15.65
CA ASP A 98 -0.66 19.68 15.45
C ASP A 98 0.60 20.45 15.04
N SER A 99 1.75 20.13 15.65
CA SER A 99 3.03 20.76 15.33
C SER A 99 3.49 20.47 13.91
N VAL A 100 3.29 19.23 13.45
CA VAL A 100 3.56 18.85 12.05
C VAL A 100 2.59 19.56 11.10
N LEU A 101 1.30 19.63 11.42
CA LEU A 101 0.34 20.34 10.59
C LEU A 101 0.73 21.82 10.41
N GLU A 102 1.15 22.48 11.48
CA GLU A 102 1.61 23.87 11.45
C GLU A 102 2.91 24.04 10.64
N HIS A 103 3.86 23.10 10.77
CA HIS A 103 5.09 23.05 9.97
C HIS A 103 4.80 23.01 8.47
N TYR A 104 3.75 22.30 8.08
CA TYR A 104 3.33 22.21 6.68
C TYR A 104 2.53 23.43 6.22
N ARG A 105 1.60 23.94 7.04
CA ARG A 105 0.82 25.15 6.75
C ARG A 105 1.69 26.40 6.63
N SER A 106 2.79 26.47 7.37
CA SER A 106 3.75 27.57 7.27
C SER A 106 4.53 27.57 5.94
N GLY A 107 4.39 26.52 5.12
CA GLY A 107 5.10 26.36 3.86
C GLY A 107 6.57 26.00 4.03
N ALA A 108 6.98 25.67 5.26
CA ALA A 108 8.37 25.43 5.64
C ALA A 108 8.78 23.94 5.47
N ALA A 109 7.79 23.06 5.28
CA ALA A 109 8.01 21.65 4.97
C ALA A 109 8.87 21.39 3.71
N THR A 110 9.96 20.65 3.91
CA THR A 110 10.86 20.25 2.81
C THR A 110 10.45 18.90 2.19
N PRO A 111 10.93 18.56 0.98
CA PRO A 111 10.72 17.22 0.41
C PRO A 111 11.28 16.09 1.28
N ALA A 112 12.32 16.37 2.08
CA ALA A 112 12.88 15.41 3.02
C ALA A 112 11.91 15.13 4.18
N ASP A 113 11.20 16.15 4.65
CA ASP A 113 10.20 16.04 5.71
C ASP A 113 8.98 15.23 5.24
N ASN A 114 8.54 15.43 4.00
CA ASN A 114 7.49 14.62 3.38
C ASN A 114 7.82 13.14 3.38
N ARG A 115 9.06 12.79 3.04
CA ARG A 115 9.52 11.40 3.06
C ARG A 115 9.57 10.84 4.47
N ARG A 116 10.04 11.62 5.44
CA ARG A 116 10.10 11.21 6.86
C ARG A 116 8.71 10.99 7.42
N LEU A 117 7.77 11.89 7.13
CA LEU A 117 6.37 11.80 7.55
C LEU A 117 5.69 10.56 6.94
N GLN A 118 5.82 10.36 5.63
CA GLN A 118 5.28 9.16 4.96
C GLN A 118 5.82 7.87 5.58
N LEU A 119 7.14 7.78 5.82
CA LEU A 119 7.74 6.59 6.43
C LEU A 119 7.24 6.38 7.86
N ALA A 120 7.12 7.44 8.65
CA ALA A 120 6.64 7.36 10.02
C ALA A 120 5.18 6.87 10.08
N LEU A 121 4.30 7.42 9.24
CA LEU A 121 2.90 7.02 9.17
C LEU A 121 2.72 5.60 8.62
N THR A 122 3.44 5.25 7.56
CA THR A 122 3.35 3.91 6.95
C THR A 122 3.83 2.83 7.91
N ASP A 123 4.90 3.07 8.65
CA ASP A 123 5.42 2.14 9.67
C ASP A 123 4.42 1.99 10.83
N ALA A 124 3.87 3.10 11.33
CA ALA A 124 2.87 3.10 12.40
C ALA A 124 1.60 2.35 11.99
N ILE A 125 1.01 2.69 10.84
CA ILE A 125 -0.21 2.04 10.32
C ILE A 125 0.07 0.57 10.04
N GLY A 126 1.21 0.23 9.42
CA GLY A 126 1.55 -1.16 9.14
C GLY A 126 1.77 -2.01 10.40
N ARG A 127 2.17 -1.41 11.52
CA ARG A 127 2.21 -2.09 12.83
C ARG A 127 0.83 -2.21 13.46
N LEU A 128 0.01 -1.17 13.32
CA LEU A 128 -1.39 -1.15 13.74
C LEU A 128 -2.18 -2.29 13.10
N GLU A 129 -2.11 -2.43 11.77
CA GLU A 129 -2.81 -3.47 11.01
C GLU A 129 -2.36 -4.89 11.37
N ARG A 130 -1.11 -5.04 11.84
CA ARG A 130 -0.57 -6.31 12.32
C ARG A 130 -0.89 -6.59 13.79
N GLY A 131 -1.55 -5.68 14.49
CA GLY A 131 -1.81 -5.76 15.93
C GLY A 131 -0.53 -5.73 16.77
N LEU A 132 0.56 -5.17 16.24
CA LEU A 132 1.88 -5.08 16.87
C LEU A 132 2.18 -3.68 17.40
N PHE A 133 1.17 -2.81 17.46
CA PHE A 133 1.33 -1.43 17.88
C PHE A 133 1.31 -1.34 19.41
N ASP A 134 2.41 -0.90 19.99
CA ASP A 134 2.59 -0.79 21.45
C ASP A 134 2.93 0.64 21.91
N GLN A 135 3.10 0.81 23.22
CA GLN A 135 3.45 2.10 23.83
C GLN A 135 4.82 2.63 23.36
N ASP A 136 5.78 1.74 23.07
CA ASP A 136 7.09 2.14 22.54
C ASP A 136 6.99 2.65 21.10
N ASP A 137 6.08 2.09 20.31
CA ASP A 137 5.77 2.57 18.96
C ASP A 137 5.06 3.92 18.99
N LEU A 138 4.14 4.13 19.93
CA LEU A 138 3.50 5.42 20.15
C LEU A 138 4.53 6.51 20.48
N ARG A 139 5.45 6.21 21.42
CA ARG A 139 6.52 7.13 21.80
C ARG A 139 7.45 7.41 20.62
N ARG A 140 7.87 6.37 19.89
CA ARG A 140 8.72 6.52 18.69
C ARG A 140 8.05 7.34 17.60
N LEU A 141 6.75 7.14 17.37
CA LEU A 141 5.99 7.94 16.41
C LEU A 141 5.93 9.40 16.84
N THR A 142 5.62 9.66 18.12
CA THR A 142 5.56 11.01 18.69
C THR A 142 6.90 11.72 18.52
N GLU A 143 8.01 11.08 18.87
CA GLU A 143 9.36 11.63 18.71
C GLU A 143 9.71 11.91 17.24
N ARG A 144 9.32 11.02 16.31
CA ARG A 144 9.52 11.25 14.87
C ARG A 144 8.75 12.47 14.38
N LEU A 145 7.50 12.64 14.82
CA LEU A 145 6.66 13.79 14.46
C LEU A 145 7.24 15.10 15.03
N GLU A 146 7.63 15.11 16.30
CA GLU A 146 8.28 16.26 16.94
C GLU A 146 9.57 16.67 16.21
N ASN A 147 10.41 15.71 15.81
CA ASN A 147 11.64 15.98 15.07
C ASN A 147 11.38 16.55 13.66
N ILE A 148 10.30 16.12 12.99
CA ILE A 148 9.91 16.67 11.69
C ILE A 148 9.51 18.13 11.85
N ALA A 149 8.64 18.45 12.82
CA ALA A 149 8.22 19.83 13.10
C ALA A 149 9.36 20.73 13.58
N ALA A 150 10.39 20.17 14.24
CA ALA A 150 11.55 20.93 14.70
C ALA A 150 12.62 21.17 13.62
N SER A 151 12.49 20.56 12.43
CA SER A 151 13.55 20.59 11.41
C SER A 151 13.79 21.98 10.79
N ASP A 152 12.86 22.94 10.94
CA ASP A 152 13.06 24.34 10.52
C ASP A 152 13.71 25.24 11.57
N ALA A 153 13.74 24.84 12.85
CA ALA A 153 14.26 25.69 13.92
C ALA A 153 15.80 25.69 14.02
N GLY A 154 16.49 24.95 13.14
CA GLY A 154 17.94 24.68 13.25
C GLY A 154 18.75 24.97 11.99
N GLY A 155 18.22 25.75 11.03
CA GLY A 155 18.95 26.24 9.86
C GLY A 155 19.89 27.42 10.16
#